data_AF-A0A8H4AIY5-F1
#
_entry.id   AF-A0A8H4AIY5-F1
#
_cell.length_a   1.000
_cell.length_b   1.000
_cell.length_c   1.000
_cell.angle_alpha   90.00
_cell.angle_beta   90.00
_cell.angle_gamma   90.00
#
_symmetry.space_group_name_H-M   'P 1'
#
loop_
_entity.id
_entity.type
_entity.pdbx_description
1 polymer ?
#
loop_
_entity_poly.entity_id
_entity_poly.type
_entity_poly.pdbx_seq_one_letter_code
_entity_poly.pdbx_strand_id
1 'polypeptide(L)'
;MFMSAMYTESLFALLSFLGMNLFVSGKLWSSAFLWLLASLTRSNGIIFSGFFVFNLIIKEIKSISLIKFVRLIKTIILCSIVFLGFGAFQLYGFDQFCIYATPIRPWCLQSSFPLLYQYVQKHYWNCGFLTYYEFKQIPNFLFALPMISLSFFGIYKYANYDYKRMISLGLQSSQPLEIIKENSNIQKDKHNLSPYFSSDLLPFIYLWLILLLYAITSMHIQVITRFFSSLPTVYWFATHLFVTSISKNSTELDKKFGYTVLYYFVLYGWCGIVLFANYFPPA
;
A
#
# COMPACT_ATOMS: atom_id res chain seq x y z
N MET A 1 4.12 -8.14 -16.30
CA MET A 1 2.94 -8.73 -16.97
C MET A 1 1.62 -8.13 -16.45
N PHE A 2 1.20 -8.34 -15.19
CA PHE A 2 0.00 -7.65 -14.66
C PHE A 2 0.08 -6.12 -14.69
N MET A 3 1.30 -5.57 -14.69
CA MET A 3 1.57 -4.12 -14.82
C MET A 3 1.74 -3.66 -16.28
N SER A 4 1.73 -4.57 -17.25
CA SER A 4 2.00 -4.29 -18.68
C SER A 4 0.89 -4.78 -19.62
N ALA A 5 -0.08 -5.54 -19.12
CA ALA A 5 -1.29 -5.97 -19.84
C ALA A 5 -2.51 -5.16 -19.38
N MET A 6 -3.59 -5.16 -20.18
CA MET A 6 -4.86 -4.48 -19.89
C MET A 6 -5.65 -5.21 -18.78
N TYR A 7 -5.13 -5.14 -17.55
CA TYR A 7 -5.76 -5.63 -16.34
C TYR A 7 -6.05 -4.49 -15.37
N THR A 8 -6.94 -4.72 -14.41
CA THR A 8 -7.29 -3.69 -13.41
C THR A 8 -6.10 -3.36 -12.51
N GLU A 9 -5.14 -4.27 -12.34
CA GLU A 9 -3.92 -4.07 -11.57
C GLU A 9 -3.02 -2.95 -12.12
N SER A 10 -2.76 -2.92 -13.43
CA SER A 10 -1.90 -1.89 -14.05
C SER A 10 -2.55 -0.51 -13.98
N LEU A 11 -3.85 -0.43 -14.29
CA LEU A 11 -4.62 0.79 -14.17
C LEU A 11 -4.70 1.28 -12.72
N PHE A 12 -4.96 0.37 -11.76
CA PHE A 12 -4.98 0.71 -10.34
C PHE A 12 -3.62 1.23 -9.87
N ALA A 13 -2.52 0.59 -10.25
CA ALA A 13 -1.18 1.04 -9.89
C ALA A 13 -0.86 2.43 -10.46
N LEU A 14 -1.19 2.66 -11.74
CA LEU A 14 -1.01 3.98 -12.37
C LEU A 14 -1.78 5.07 -11.61
N LEU A 15 -3.07 4.85 -11.35
CA LEU A 15 -3.91 5.81 -10.63
C LEU A 15 -3.44 6.02 -9.19
N SER A 16 -2.98 4.95 -8.52
CA SER A 16 -2.43 5.00 -7.17
C SER A 16 -1.16 5.86 -7.11
N PHE A 17 -0.19 5.60 -7.99
CA PHE A 17 1.08 6.32 -8.02
C PHE A 17 0.91 7.78 -8.46
N LEU A 18 0.09 8.05 -9.47
CA LEU A 18 -0.20 9.42 -9.88
C LEU A 18 -0.93 10.19 -8.77
N GLY A 19 -1.90 9.56 -8.09
CA GLY A 19 -2.57 10.15 -6.94
C GLY A 19 -1.60 10.48 -5.80
N MET A 20 -0.73 9.52 -5.44
CA MET A 20 0.31 9.72 -4.43
C MET A 20 1.29 10.85 -4.81
N ASN A 21 1.69 10.95 -6.08
CA ASN A 21 2.56 12.02 -6.56
C ASN A 21 1.89 13.41 -6.47
N LEU A 22 0.61 13.51 -6.87
CA LEU A 22 -0.17 14.75 -6.75
C LEU A 22 -0.41 15.12 -5.30
N PHE A 23 -0.64 14.14 -4.42
CA PHE A 23 -0.77 14.34 -2.98
C PHE A 23 0.49 14.96 -2.37
N VAL A 24 1.66 14.38 -2.67
CA VAL A 24 2.96 14.92 -2.22
C VAL A 24 3.21 16.31 -2.79
N SER A 25 2.75 16.58 -4.01
CA SER A 25 2.80 17.92 -4.63
C SER A 25 1.79 18.93 -4.04
N GLY A 26 1.00 18.55 -3.03
CA GLY A 26 -0.01 19.42 -2.38
C GLY A 26 -1.34 19.55 -3.13
N LYS A 27 -1.51 18.88 -4.28
CA LYS A 27 -2.73 18.92 -5.12
C LYS A 27 -3.79 17.93 -4.62
N LEU A 28 -4.34 18.19 -3.43
CA LEU A 28 -5.23 17.27 -2.72
C LEU A 28 -6.51 16.90 -3.49
N TRP A 29 -7.14 17.85 -4.16
CA TRP A 29 -8.38 17.60 -4.92
C TRP A 29 -8.16 16.68 -6.11
N SER A 30 -7.10 16.94 -6.88
CA SER A 30 -6.71 16.07 -8.00
C SER A 30 -6.31 14.68 -7.53
N SER A 31 -5.63 14.58 -6.37
CA SER A 31 -5.34 13.29 -5.74
C SER A 31 -6.61 12.54 -5.36
N ALA A 32 -7.61 13.20 -4.75
CA ALA A 32 -8.86 12.57 -4.37
C ALA A 32 -9.63 12.04 -5.58
N PHE A 33 -9.65 12.81 -6.68
CA PHE A 33 -10.25 12.37 -7.94
C PHE A 33 -9.55 11.13 -8.52
N LEU A 34 -8.22 11.11 -8.57
CA LEU A 34 -7.49 9.91 -9.04
C LEU A 34 -7.72 8.70 -8.13
N TRP A 35 -7.82 8.90 -6.81
CA TRP A 35 -8.11 7.81 -5.88
C TRP A 35 -9.57 7.36 -5.87
N LEU A 36 -10.52 8.20 -6.28
CA LEU A 36 -11.87 7.78 -6.65
C LEU A 36 -11.81 6.82 -7.84
N LEU A 37 -11.08 7.18 -8.90
CA LEU A 37 -10.91 6.28 -10.05
C LEU A 37 -10.19 4.98 -9.64
N ALA A 38 -9.19 5.07 -8.75
CA ALA A 38 -8.53 3.90 -8.20
C ALA A 38 -9.53 3.01 -7.43
N SER A 39 -10.38 3.58 -6.57
CA SER A 39 -11.37 2.82 -5.80
C SER A 39 -12.48 2.21 -6.65
N LEU A 40 -12.81 2.81 -7.81
CA LEU A 40 -13.66 2.20 -8.84
C LEU A 40 -13.02 0.95 -9.44
N THR A 41 -11.72 0.99 -9.73
CA THR A 41 -11.03 -0.15 -10.34
C THR A 41 -10.79 -1.29 -9.35
N ARG A 42 -10.47 -0.97 -8.09
CA ARG A 42 -10.23 -1.94 -7.02
C ARG A 42 -10.60 -1.34 -5.67
N SER A 43 -11.30 -2.14 -4.86
CA SER A 43 -11.73 -1.79 -3.49
C SER A 43 -10.60 -1.28 -2.58
N ASN A 44 -9.37 -1.77 -2.76
CA ASN A 44 -8.19 -1.36 -1.98
C ASN A 44 -7.95 0.16 -2.01
N GLY A 45 -8.41 0.85 -3.06
CA GLY A 45 -8.26 2.30 -3.21
C GLY A 45 -8.89 3.11 -2.09
N ILE A 46 -9.88 2.57 -1.36
CA ILE A 46 -10.51 3.26 -0.22
C ILE A 46 -9.51 3.59 0.88
N ILE A 47 -8.46 2.78 1.04
CA ILE A 47 -7.46 2.95 2.10
C ILE A 47 -6.63 4.23 1.89
N PHE A 48 -6.56 4.75 0.65
CA PHE A 48 -5.85 5.99 0.37
C PHE A 48 -6.50 7.23 1.02
N SER A 49 -7.77 7.14 1.43
CA SER A 49 -8.40 8.17 2.27
C SER A 49 -7.60 8.45 3.57
N GLY A 50 -6.87 7.44 4.07
CA GLY A 50 -5.99 7.56 5.23
C GLY A 50 -4.88 8.61 5.06
N PHE A 51 -4.43 8.90 3.83
CA PHE A 51 -3.45 9.98 3.60
C PHE A 51 -4.02 11.36 3.92
N PHE A 52 -5.30 11.61 3.60
CA PHE A 52 -5.96 12.87 3.93
C PHE A 52 -6.14 13.02 5.44
N VAL A 53 -6.58 11.95 6.11
CA VAL A 53 -6.70 11.91 7.57
C VAL A 53 -5.34 12.18 8.22
N PHE A 54 -4.29 11.50 7.76
CA PHE A 54 -2.95 11.68 8.31
C PHE A 54 -2.45 13.13 8.14
N ASN A 55 -2.52 13.68 6.93
CA ASN A 55 -1.93 14.98 6.64
C ASN A 55 -2.73 16.16 7.19
N LEU A 56 -4.07 16.10 7.17
CA LEU A 56 -4.91 17.22 7.59
C LEU A 56 -5.28 17.18 9.08
N ILE A 57 -5.32 16.00 9.69
CA ILE A 57 -5.77 15.81 11.09
C ILE A 57 -4.59 15.44 11.98
N ILE A 58 -3.84 14.38 11.64
CA ILE A 58 -2.83 13.81 12.54
C ILE A 58 -1.58 14.68 12.61
N LYS A 59 -0.98 15.03 11.46
CA LYS A 59 0.23 15.86 11.39
C LYS A 59 0.06 17.24 12.06
N GLU A 60 -1.18 17.72 12.08
CA GLU A 60 -1.55 19.08 12.48
C GLU A 60 -2.39 19.11 13.77
N ILE A 61 -2.26 18.08 14.62
CA ILE A 61 -3.15 17.87 15.78
C ILE A 61 -3.16 19.04 16.77
N LYS A 62 -2.09 19.83 16.82
CA LYS A 62 -1.91 21.00 17.71
C LYS A 62 -2.56 22.29 17.18
N SER A 63 -3.27 22.24 16.05
CA SER A 63 -3.94 23.40 15.45
C SER A 63 -5.11 23.94 16.30
N ILE A 64 -5.38 25.25 16.17
CA ILE A 64 -6.50 25.98 16.78
C ILE A 64 -7.86 25.43 16.30
N SER A 65 -8.89 25.53 17.14
CA SER A 65 -10.23 24.94 16.95
C SER A 65 -10.89 25.26 15.60
N LEU A 66 -10.87 26.52 15.15
CA LEU A 66 -11.53 26.93 13.90
C LEU A 66 -10.81 26.35 12.66
N ILE A 67 -9.47 26.40 12.63
CA ILE A 67 -8.66 25.81 11.55
C ILE A 67 -8.84 24.29 11.54
N LYS A 68 -8.87 23.67 12.72
CA LYS A 68 -9.12 22.23 12.89
C LYS A 68 -10.49 21.84 12.33
N PHE A 69 -11.53 22.63 12.57
CA PHE A 69 -12.87 22.39 12.02
C PHE A 69 -12.89 22.45 10.49
N VAL A 70 -12.31 23.48 9.88
CA VAL A 70 -12.22 23.60 8.41
C VAL A 70 -11.45 22.42 7.81
N ARG A 71 -10.34 22.01 8.44
CA ARG A 71 -9.57 20.83 8.03
C ARG A 71 -10.35 19.53 8.16
N LEU A 72 -11.17 19.39 9.20
CA LEU A 72 -12.05 18.24 9.39
C LEU A 72 -13.09 18.14 8.27
N ILE A 73 -13.80 19.23 7.96
CA ILE A 73 -14.77 19.26 6.86
C ILE A 73 -14.09 18.93 5.52
N LYS A 74 -12.93 19.54 5.25
CA LYS A 74 -12.14 19.25 4.05
C LYS A 74 -11.75 17.77 3.98
N THR A 75 -11.34 17.17 5.10
CA THR A 75 -10.98 15.75 5.18
C THR A 75 -12.18 14.86 4.88
N ILE A 76 -13.35 15.16 5.47
CA ILE A 76 -14.58 14.40 5.23
C ILE A 76 -14.94 14.44 3.75
N ILE A 77 -14.93 15.62 3.11
CA ILE A 77 -15.25 15.76 1.68
C ILE A 77 -14.27 14.94 0.82
N LEU A 78 -12.97 15.08 1.04
CA LEU A 78 -11.95 14.36 0.28
C LEU A 78 -12.06 12.84 0.46
N CYS A 79 -12.34 12.37 1.69
CA CYS A 79 -12.58 10.95 1.94
C CYS A 79 -13.85 10.47 1.23
N SER A 80 -14.95 11.20 1.33
CA SER A 80 -16.21 10.87 0.66
C SER A 80 -16.03 10.72 -0.86
N ILE A 81 -15.22 11.58 -1.50
CA ILE A 81 -14.87 11.45 -2.92
C ILE A 81 -14.19 10.10 -3.19
N VAL A 82 -13.21 9.69 -2.37
CA VAL A 82 -12.53 8.40 -2.54
C VAL A 82 -13.49 7.23 -2.31
N PHE A 83 -14.34 7.29 -1.28
CA PHE A 83 -15.33 6.26 -0.98
C PHE A 83 -16.42 6.15 -2.05
N LEU A 84 -16.75 7.25 -2.73
CA LEU A 84 -17.75 7.29 -3.80
C LEU A 84 -17.43 6.29 -4.91
N GLY A 85 -16.15 6.11 -5.27
CA GLY A 85 -15.78 5.16 -6.31
C GLY A 85 -16.09 3.70 -5.93
N PHE A 86 -15.75 3.28 -4.71
CA PHE A 86 -16.14 1.96 -4.22
C PHE A 86 -17.66 1.82 -4.10
N GLY A 87 -18.34 2.85 -3.58
CA GLY A 87 -19.79 2.88 -3.45
C GLY A 87 -20.52 2.73 -4.79
N ALA A 88 -20.05 3.42 -5.83
CA ALA A 88 -20.60 3.33 -7.18
C ALA A 88 -20.49 1.89 -7.74
N PHE A 89 -19.37 1.21 -7.51
CA PHE A 89 -19.22 -0.20 -7.91
C PHE A 89 -20.15 -1.13 -7.11
N GLN A 90 -20.33 -0.89 -5.80
CA GLN A 90 -21.28 -1.66 -4.99
C GLN A 90 -22.72 -1.47 -5.48
N LEU A 91 -23.12 -0.24 -5.80
CA LEU A 91 -24.46 0.06 -6.32
C LEU A 91 -24.70 -0.60 -7.67
N TYR A 92 -23.74 -0.49 -8.60
CA TYR A 92 -23.81 -1.20 -9.87
C TYR A 92 -23.97 -2.71 -9.67
N GLY A 93 -23.20 -3.31 -8.76
CA GLY A 93 -23.31 -4.72 -8.42
C GLY A 93 -24.67 -5.09 -7.81
N PHE A 94 -25.21 -4.24 -6.94
CA PHE A 94 -26.53 -4.43 -6.36
C PHE A 94 -27.62 -4.41 -7.43
N ASP A 95 -27.61 -3.44 -8.34
CA ASP A 95 -28.59 -3.35 -9.43
C ASP A 95 -28.56 -4.62 -10.29
N GLN A 96 -27.36 -5.05 -10.71
CA GLN A 96 -27.20 -6.22 -11.57
C GLN A 96 -27.66 -7.53 -10.91
N PHE A 97 -27.36 -7.74 -9.63
CA PHE A 97 -27.55 -9.05 -8.98
C PHE A 97 -28.76 -9.13 -8.03
N CYS A 98 -29.27 -7.99 -7.56
CA CYS A 98 -30.38 -7.93 -6.62
C CYS A 98 -31.67 -7.39 -7.24
N ILE A 99 -31.59 -6.52 -8.26
CA ILE A 99 -32.77 -5.96 -8.94
C ILE A 99 -33.04 -6.70 -10.25
N TYR A 100 -32.05 -6.79 -11.14
CA TYR A 100 -32.26 -7.29 -12.50
C TYR A 100 -32.04 -8.80 -12.68
N ALA A 101 -31.34 -9.46 -11.75
CA ALA A 101 -31.07 -10.90 -11.86
C ALA A 101 -32.25 -11.78 -11.46
N THR A 102 -32.52 -12.80 -12.28
CA THR A 102 -33.46 -13.89 -11.98
C THR A 102 -32.76 -15.24 -12.15
N PRO A 103 -32.69 -16.11 -11.12
CA PRO A 103 -33.12 -15.88 -9.74
C PRO A 103 -32.22 -14.88 -8.98
N ILE A 104 -32.82 -14.15 -8.04
CA ILE A 104 -32.12 -13.21 -7.15
C ILE A 104 -31.05 -13.95 -6.34
N ARG A 105 -29.90 -13.32 -6.15
CA ARG A 105 -28.81 -13.90 -5.36
C ARG A 105 -29.13 -13.87 -3.85
N PRO A 106 -28.77 -14.91 -3.08
CA PRO A 106 -29.19 -15.05 -1.68
C PRO A 106 -28.67 -13.94 -0.76
N TRP A 107 -27.50 -13.37 -1.05
CA TRP A 107 -26.92 -12.30 -0.24
C TRP A 107 -27.69 -10.98 -0.30
N CYS A 108 -28.52 -10.78 -1.32
CA CYS A 108 -29.38 -9.60 -1.44
C CYS A 108 -30.45 -9.55 -0.33
N LEU A 109 -30.87 -10.71 0.19
CA LEU A 109 -31.96 -10.85 1.15
C LEU A 109 -31.48 -11.12 2.59
N GLN A 110 -30.21 -11.49 2.77
CA GLN A 110 -29.67 -11.96 4.05
C GLN A 110 -29.22 -10.86 5.01
N SER A 111 -29.00 -9.64 4.53
CA SER A 111 -28.43 -8.55 5.33
C SER A 111 -29.05 -7.20 4.99
N SER A 112 -29.24 -6.35 6.01
CA SER A 112 -29.78 -4.99 5.83
C SER A 112 -28.89 -4.09 4.96
N PHE A 113 -27.58 -4.39 4.89
CA PHE A 113 -26.63 -3.73 3.99
C PHE A 113 -25.92 -4.80 3.13
N PRO A 114 -26.54 -5.23 2.02
CA PRO A 114 -25.99 -6.27 1.16
C PRO A 114 -24.79 -5.72 0.37
N LEU A 115 -23.58 -6.10 0.79
CA LEU A 115 -22.34 -5.73 0.12
C LEU A 115 -21.85 -6.87 -0.78
N LEU A 116 -21.90 -6.64 -2.10
CA LEU A 116 -21.42 -7.59 -3.10
C LEU A 116 -19.98 -8.02 -2.79
N TYR A 117 -19.10 -7.06 -2.50
CA TYR A 117 -17.68 -7.36 -2.27
C TYR A 117 -17.45 -8.28 -1.07
N GLN A 118 -18.13 -8.04 0.06
CA GLN A 118 -18.02 -8.88 1.25
C GLN A 118 -18.57 -10.29 0.99
N TYR A 119 -19.70 -10.39 0.28
CA TYR A 119 -20.25 -11.68 -0.10
C TYR A 119 -19.29 -12.47 -1.00
N VAL A 120 -18.72 -11.84 -2.04
CA VAL A 120 -17.78 -12.50 -2.95
C VAL A 120 -16.54 -12.98 -2.21
N GLN A 121 -15.97 -12.13 -1.35
CA GLN A 121 -14.82 -12.49 -0.53
C GLN A 121 -15.08 -13.71 0.34
N LYS A 122 -16.22 -13.75 1.03
CA LYS A 122 -16.55 -14.86 1.94
C LYS A 122 -16.98 -16.12 1.20
N HIS A 123 -17.87 -16.00 0.22
CA HIS A 123 -18.53 -17.15 -0.41
C HIS A 123 -17.65 -17.82 -1.46
N TYR A 124 -17.05 -17.05 -2.37
CA TYR A 124 -16.26 -17.62 -3.47
C TYR A 124 -14.79 -17.77 -3.13
N TRP A 125 -14.26 -16.86 -2.32
CA TRP A 125 -12.83 -16.87 -2.01
C TRP A 125 -12.53 -17.40 -0.61
N ASN A 126 -13.52 -17.57 0.28
CA ASN A 126 -13.28 -17.96 1.67
C ASN A 126 -12.25 -17.04 2.38
N CYS A 127 -12.20 -15.77 1.98
CA CYS A 127 -11.38 -14.77 2.65
C CYS A 127 -12.02 -14.42 4.00
N GLY A 128 -11.21 -14.46 5.03
CA GLY A 128 -11.60 -14.14 6.40
C GLY A 128 -10.38 -14.11 7.30
N PHE A 129 -10.57 -13.67 8.54
CA PHE A 129 -9.48 -13.61 9.50
C PHE A 129 -8.94 -15.01 9.81
N LEU A 130 -7.69 -15.24 9.42
CA LEU A 130 -6.91 -16.48 9.56
C LEU A 130 -7.56 -17.73 8.94
N THR A 131 -8.57 -17.58 8.07
CA THR A 131 -9.26 -18.72 7.44
C THR A 131 -8.37 -19.51 6.48
N TYR A 132 -7.28 -18.90 6.01
CA TYR A 132 -6.36 -19.52 5.06
C TYR A 132 -5.25 -20.37 5.70
N TYR A 133 -5.12 -20.36 7.03
CA TYR A 133 -4.02 -21.01 7.74
C TYR A 133 -4.26 -22.52 7.90
N GLU A 134 -4.08 -23.25 6.81
CA GLU A 134 -4.15 -24.71 6.78
C GLU A 134 -2.80 -25.31 6.38
N PHE A 135 -2.49 -26.51 6.88
CA PHE A 135 -1.25 -27.23 6.53
C PHE A 135 -1.06 -27.43 5.03
N LYS A 136 -2.15 -27.60 4.27
CA LYS A 136 -2.11 -27.77 2.81
C LYS A 136 -1.59 -26.52 2.08
N GLN A 137 -1.65 -25.34 2.71
CA GLN A 137 -1.28 -24.07 2.10
C GLN A 137 0.20 -23.71 2.29
N ILE A 138 1.00 -24.53 2.99
CA ILE A 138 2.42 -24.28 3.24
C ILE A 138 3.21 -23.90 1.96
N PRO A 139 3.03 -24.56 0.80
CA PRO A 139 3.71 -24.16 -0.43
C PRO A 139 3.41 -22.71 -0.85
N ASN A 140 2.18 -22.25 -0.64
CA ASN A 140 1.74 -20.90 -0.98
C ASN A 140 2.33 -19.85 -0.03
N PHE A 141 2.53 -20.20 1.25
CA PHE A 141 3.28 -19.37 2.19
C PHE A 141 4.76 -19.24 1.79
N LEU A 142 5.39 -20.33 1.34
CA LEU A 142 6.78 -20.31 0.86
C LEU A 142 6.92 -19.43 -0.39
N PHE A 143 5.95 -19.49 -1.30
CA PHE A 143 5.93 -18.64 -2.49
C PHE A 143 5.77 -17.15 -2.12
N ALA A 144 4.93 -16.83 -1.15
CA ALA A 144 4.71 -15.46 -0.67
C ALA A 144 5.88 -14.90 0.17
N LEU A 145 6.72 -15.79 0.72
CA LEU A 145 7.76 -15.46 1.70
C LEU A 145 8.70 -14.32 1.26
N PRO A 146 9.23 -14.27 0.02
CA PRO A 146 10.14 -13.21 -0.39
C PRO A 146 9.53 -11.82 -0.27
N MET A 147 8.26 -11.66 -0.67
CA MET A 147 7.56 -10.38 -0.60
C MET A 147 7.19 -10.01 0.85
N ILE A 148 6.79 -10.98 1.66
CA ILE A 148 6.52 -10.78 3.09
C ILE A 148 7.81 -10.34 3.80
N SER A 149 8.92 -11.05 3.58
CA SER A 149 10.22 -10.75 4.18
C SER A 149 10.71 -9.38 3.76
N LEU A 150 10.70 -9.06 2.46
CA LEU A 150 11.09 -7.74 1.96
C LEU A 150 10.28 -6.62 2.64
N SER A 151 8.97 -6.84 2.79
CA SER A 151 8.07 -5.85 3.39
C SER A 151 8.26 -5.70 4.89
N PHE A 152 8.37 -6.81 5.59
CA PHE A 152 8.65 -6.84 7.02
C PHE A 152 9.98 -6.13 7.32
N PHE A 153 11.05 -6.48 6.61
CA PHE A 153 12.36 -5.84 6.80
C PHE A 153 12.35 -4.36 6.42
N GLY A 154 11.62 -3.97 5.38
CA GLY A 154 11.48 -2.57 4.98
C GLY A 154 10.84 -1.73 6.08
N ILE A 155 9.71 -2.19 6.61
CA ILE A 155 9.00 -1.51 7.70
C ILE A 155 9.85 -1.53 8.98
N TYR A 156 10.42 -2.68 9.33
CA TYR A 156 11.26 -2.85 10.51
C TYR A 156 12.49 -1.94 10.49
N LYS A 157 13.20 -1.83 9.35
CA LYS A 157 14.38 -0.96 9.22
C LYS A 157 14.01 0.52 9.38
N TYR A 158 12.87 0.94 8.83
CA TYR A 158 12.37 2.30 9.02
C TYR A 158 11.94 2.58 10.48
N ALA A 159 11.26 1.61 11.09
CA ALA A 159 10.83 1.65 12.49
C ALA A 159 12.01 1.74 13.46
N ASN A 160 13.04 0.92 13.27
CA ASN A 160 14.24 0.93 14.11
C ASN A 160 15.05 2.21 13.97
N TYR A 161 15.05 2.83 12.79
CA TYR A 161 15.76 4.09 12.57
C TYR A 161 15.18 5.23 13.43
N ASP A 162 13.85 5.33 13.52
CA ASP A 162 13.18 6.30 14.39
C ASP A 162 11.86 5.75 14.94
N TYR A 163 11.95 4.95 16.00
CA TYR A 163 10.79 4.30 16.60
C TYR A 163 9.83 5.32 17.24
N LYS A 164 10.36 6.44 17.80
CA LYS A 164 9.52 7.50 18.39
C LYS A 164 8.69 8.18 17.32
N ARG A 165 9.24 8.44 16.13
CA ARG A 165 8.47 8.96 14.99
C ARG A 165 7.36 8.00 14.60
N MET A 166 7.63 6.69 14.56
CA MET A 166 6.63 5.69 14.20
C MET A 166 5.52 5.55 15.24
N ILE A 167 5.82 5.63 16.54
CA ILE A 167 4.80 5.50 17.59
C ILE A 167 4.01 6.81 17.77
N SER A 168 4.69 7.96 17.66
CA SER A 168 4.07 9.29 17.84
C SER A 168 3.30 9.79 16.60
N LEU A 169 3.12 8.97 15.57
CA LEU A 169 2.50 9.37 14.31
C LEU A 169 3.19 10.57 13.63
N GLY A 170 4.51 10.72 13.86
CA GLY A 170 5.31 11.83 13.36
C GLY A 170 5.25 13.10 14.20
N LEU A 171 4.56 13.11 15.35
CA LEU A 171 4.46 14.27 16.23
C LEU A 171 5.73 14.51 17.07
N GLN A 172 6.50 13.46 17.30
CA GLN A 172 7.78 13.51 18.02
C GLN A 172 8.84 12.81 17.17
N SER A 173 9.81 13.58 16.69
CA SER A 173 11.00 13.05 16.01
C SER A 173 12.11 12.87 17.03
N SER A 174 12.80 11.73 17.00
CA SER A 174 13.97 11.50 17.87
C SER A 174 15.15 12.38 17.49
N GLN A 175 15.18 12.89 16.25
CA GLN A 175 16.18 13.83 15.76
C GLN A 175 15.53 15.20 15.50
N PRO A 176 15.96 16.27 16.19
CA PRO A 176 15.61 17.62 15.79
C PRO A 176 16.26 17.93 14.44
N LEU A 177 15.48 18.43 13.48
CA LEU A 177 15.98 19.04 12.23
C LEU A 177 16.99 20.17 12.48
N GLU A 178 17.10 20.66 13.73
CA GLU A 178 17.93 21.79 14.13
C GLU A 178 19.38 21.43 14.50
N ILE A 179 19.68 20.21 14.98
CA ILE A 179 21.08 19.80 15.28
C ILE A 179 21.92 19.71 13.99
N ILE A 180 21.28 19.52 12.84
CA ILE A 180 21.94 19.48 11.52
C ILE A 180 22.24 20.89 10.97
N LYS A 181 21.60 21.95 11.49
CA LYS A 181 21.82 23.33 11.02
C LYS A 181 22.92 24.06 11.78
N GLU A 182 23.16 23.76 13.06
CA GLU A 182 24.16 24.47 13.88
C GLU A 182 25.58 23.90 13.77
N ASN A 183 25.75 22.61 13.48
CA ASN A 183 27.08 22.03 13.25
C ASN A 183 27.48 22.12 11.78
N SER A 184 27.92 23.31 11.37
CA SER A 184 28.46 23.65 10.04
C SER A 184 29.71 22.87 9.60
N ASN A 185 30.16 21.87 10.37
CA ASN A 185 31.21 20.91 9.99
C ASN A 185 30.69 19.52 9.58
N ILE A 186 29.37 19.26 9.59
CA ILE A 186 28.74 17.99 9.17
C ILE A 186 28.21 18.06 7.71
N GLN A 187 28.74 18.96 6.89
CA GLN A 187 28.39 18.98 5.46
C GLN A 187 28.87 17.72 4.70
N LYS A 188 29.79 16.94 5.27
CA LYS A 188 30.27 15.68 4.68
C LYS A 188 29.34 14.46 4.90
N ASP A 189 28.46 14.48 5.91
CA ASP A 189 27.58 13.32 6.21
C ASP A 189 26.14 13.46 5.72
N LYS A 190 25.73 14.63 5.21
CA LYS A 190 24.43 14.80 4.53
C LYS A 190 24.28 13.91 3.29
N HIS A 191 25.38 13.45 2.69
CA HIS A 191 25.38 12.53 1.55
C HIS A 191 25.17 11.05 1.93
N ASN A 192 25.18 10.68 3.22
CA ASN A 192 25.11 9.29 3.67
C ASN A 192 23.72 8.85 4.18
N LEU A 193 22.77 9.77 4.34
CA LEU A 193 21.43 9.42 4.81
C LEU A 193 20.53 9.03 3.62
N SER A 194 20.16 7.76 3.54
CA SER A 194 19.25 7.29 2.48
C SER A 194 17.93 8.08 2.48
N PRO A 195 17.41 8.50 1.31
CA PRO A 195 16.08 9.10 1.19
C PRO A 195 14.95 8.26 1.82
N TYR A 196 15.18 6.95 1.96
CA TYR A 196 14.26 6.00 2.58
C TYR A 196 13.91 6.35 4.03
N PHE A 197 14.78 7.05 4.77
CA PHE A 197 14.55 7.40 6.17
C PHE A 197 13.86 8.76 6.37
N SER A 198 13.42 9.42 5.29
CA SER A 198 12.73 10.72 5.35
C SER A 198 11.43 10.64 6.16
N SER A 199 11.12 11.72 6.91
CA SER A 199 9.87 11.86 7.65
C SER A 199 8.63 11.85 6.76
N ASP A 200 8.76 12.29 5.51
CA ASP A 200 7.65 12.36 4.56
C ASP A 200 7.20 10.97 4.08
N LEU A 201 8.04 9.94 4.28
CA LEU A 201 7.71 8.56 3.94
C LEU A 201 6.75 7.91 4.95
N LEU A 202 6.62 8.48 6.15
CA LEU A 202 5.85 7.91 7.26
C LEU A 202 4.41 7.46 6.89
N PRO A 203 3.56 8.29 6.25
CA PRO A 203 2.21 7.85 5.86
C PRO A 203 2.23 6.67 4.87
N PHE A 204 3.24 6.58 4.01
CA PHE A 204 3.40 5.47 3.09
C PHE A 204 3.82 4.19 3.82
N ILE A 205 4.67 4.30 4.85
CA ILE A 205 5.04 3.17 5.72
C ILE A 205 3.81 2.65 6.48
N TYR A 206 2.92 3.52 6.98
CA TYR A 206 1.67 3.07 7.59
C TYR A 206 0.75 2.37 6.59
N LEU A 207 0.59 2.90 5.38
CA LEU A 207 -0.15 2.21 4.33
C LEU A 207 0.42 0.80 4.09
N TRP A 208 1.74 0.69 3.97
CA TRP A 208 2.39 -0.60 3.74
C TRP A 208 2.18 -1.58 4.89
N LEU A 209 2.30 -1.11 6.14
CA LEU A 209 2.05 -1.90 7.35
C LEU A 209 0.60 -2.40 7.41
N ILE A 210 -0.37 -1.52 7.21
CA ILE A 210 -1.80 -1.88 7.24
C ILE A 210 -2.12 -2.93 6.18
N LEU A 211 -1.59 -2.75 4.96
CA LEU A 211 -1.82 -3.68 3.86
C LEU A 211 -1.07 -5.01 4.06
N LEU A 212 0.09 -5.00 4.71
CA LEU A 212 0.82 -6.23 5.08
C LEU A 212 0.06 -7.02 6.13
N LEU A 213 -0.45 -6.35 7.18
CA LEU A 213 -1.28 -7.00 8.19
C LEU A 213 -2.56 -7.58 7.57
N TYR A 214 -3.20 -6.84 6.66
CA TYR A 214 -4.37 -7.34 5.94
C TYR A 214 -4.03 -8.54 5.04
N ALA A 215 -2.93 -8.47 4.29
CA ALA A 215 -2.50 -9.55 3.40
C ALA A 215 -2.17 -10.84 4.16
N ILE A 216 -1.55 -10.72 5.33
CA ILE A 216 -1.19 -11.87 6.18
C ILE A 216 -2.43 -12.45 6.86
N THR A 217 -3.34 -11.62 7.36
CA THR A 217 -4.43 -12.10 8.21
C THR A 217 -5.70 -12.46 7.45
N SER A 218 -6.02 -11.75 6.37
CA SER A 218 -7.40 -11.73 5.82
C SER A 218 -7.47 -12.01 4.31
N MET A 219 -6.34 -12.27 3.67
CA MET A 219 -6.22 -12.55 2.24
C MET A 219 -5.48 -13.87 2.02
N HIS A 220 -5.70 -14.50 0.87
CA HIS A 220 -4.83 -15.58 0.39
C HIS A 220 -3.40 -15.08 0.20
N ILE A 221 -2.47 -15.62 0.99
CA ILE A 221 -1.11 -15.10 1.12
C ILE A 221 -0.35 -15.03 -0.21
N GLN A 222 -0.60 -15.98 -1.10
CA GLN A 222 0.07 -16.11 -2.41
C GLN A 222 -0.11 -14.89 -3.30
N VAL A 223 -1.22 -14.16 -3.15
CA VAL A 223 -1.55 -13.01 -4.01
C VAL A 223 -0.80 -11.73 -3.57
N ILE A 224 0.01 -11.79 -2.51
CA ILE A 224 0.70 -10.62 -1.95
C ILE A 224 1.59 -9.90 -2.98
N THR A 225 2.27 -10.64 -3.86
CA THR A 225 3.16 -10.11 -4.90
C THR A 225 2.41 -9.19 -5.87
N ARG A 226 1.24 -9.65 -6.33
CA ARG A 226 0.33 -8.87 -7.17
C ARG A 226 -0.36 -7.75 -6.40
N PHE A 227 -0.73 -7.99 -5.15
CA PHE A 227 -1.39 -6.99 -4.31
C PHE A 227 -0.46 -5.81 -3.98
N PHE A 228 0.83 -6.08 -3.78
CA PHE A 228 1.83 -5.08 -3.43
C PHE A 228 2.47 -4.39 -4.64
N SER A 229 2.11 -4.79 -5.86
CA SER A 229 2.64 -4.14 -7.07
C SER A 229 2.26 -2.67 -7.17
N SER A 230 1.14 -2.26 -6.55
CA SER A 230 0.67 -0.87 -6.46
C SER A 230 1.20 -0.11 -5.24
N LEU A 231 2.17 -0.65 -4.49
CA LEU A 231 2.79 0.01 -3.34
C LEU A 231 4.17 0.56 -3.67
N PRO A 232 4.37 1.90 -3.65
CA PRO A 232 5.66 2.48 -4.00
C PRO A 232 6.76 2.13 -2.98
N THR A 233 6.39 1.90 -1.73
CA THR A 233 7.31 1.60 -0.62
C THR A 233 8.12 0.33 -0.83
N VAL A 234 7.53 -0.69 -1.46
CA VAL A 234 8.21 -1.93 -1.82
C VAL A 234 9.38 -1.63 -2.76
N TYR A 235 9.14 -0.81 -3.78
CA TYR A 235 10.17 -0.42 -4.74
C TYR A 235 11.18 0.55 -4.14
N TRP A 236 10.75 1.48 -3.29
CA TRP A 236 11.66 2.39 -2.59
C TRP A 236 12.62 1.64 -1.67
N PHE A 237 12.13 0.64 -0.93
CA PHE A 237 12.99 -0.19 -0.09
C PHE A 237 13.91 -1.09 -0.92
N ALA A 238 13.40 -1.71 -1.98
CA ALA A 238 14.22 -2.49 -2.91
C ALA A 238 15.34 -1.64 -3.52
N THR A 239 15.03 -0.41 -3.93
CA THR A 239 16.00 0.56 -4.46
C THR A 239 17.02 0.93 -3.39
N HIS A 240 16.59 1.16 -2.14
CA HIS A 240 17.50 1.45 -1.04
C HIS A 240 18.50 0.30 -0.80
N LEU A 241 18.05 -0.97 -0.83
CA LEU A 241 18.93 -2.13 -0.72
C LEU A 241 19.93 -2.20 -1.88
N PHE A 242 19.44 -1.99 -3.11
CA PHE A 242 20.28 -2.03 -4.31
C PHE A 242 21.33 -0.90 -4.35
N VAL A 243 20.94 0.34 -4.05
CA VAL A 243 21.88 1.47 -3.96
C VAL A 243 22.92 1.23 -2.86
N THR A 244 22.49 0.68 -1.71
CA THR A 244 23.41 0.30 -0.62
C THR A 244 24.40 -0.77 -1.09
N SER A 245 23.96 -1.76 -1.88
CA SER A 245 24.84 -2.82 -2.40
C SER A 245 25.94 -2.36 -3.36
N ILE A 246 25.71 -1.26 -4.08
CA ILE A 246 26.68 -0.70 -5.04
C ILE A 246 27.60 0.34 -4.38
N SER A 247 27.24 0.81 -3.18
CA SER A 247 28.03 1.80 -2.46
C SER A 247 29.46 1.30 -2.16
N LYS A 248 30.44 2.20 -2.18
CA LYS A 248 31.86 1.89 -1.92
C LYS A 248 32.09 1.28 -0.53
N ASN A 249 31.23 1.59 0.44
CA ASN A 249 31.31 1.11 1.82
C ASN A 249 30.41 -0.12 2.09
N SER A 250 29.94 -0.80 1.05
CA SER A 250 29.02 -1.95 1.19
C SER A 250 29.70 -3.16 1.81
N THR A 251 29.02 -3.79 2.76
CA THR A 251 29.42 -5.10 3.28
C THR A 251 29.12 -6.21 2.27
N GLU A 252 29.75 -7.38 2.42
CA GLU A 252 29.43 -8.55 1.58
C GLU A 252 27.95 -8.95 1.71
N LEU A 253 27.39 -8.76 2.91
CA LEU A 253 25.97 -9.01 3.20
C LEU A 253 25.05 -8.06 2.43
N ASP A 254 25.38 -6.75 2.40
CA ASP A 254 24.62 -5.75 1.65
C ASP A 254 24.61 -6.06 0.15
N LYS A 255 25.76 -6.50 -0.38
CA LYS A 255 25.89 -6.97 -1.76
C LYS A 255 24.96 -8.15 -2.03
N LYS A 256 25.05 -9.20 -1.20
CA LYS A 256 24.18 -10.39 -1.34
C LYS A 256 22.71 -10.03 -1.32
N PHE A 257 22.27 -9.20 -0.36
CA PHE A 257 20.86 -8.81 -0.26
C PHE A 257 20.40 -7.98 -1.46
N GLY A 258 21.16 -6.96 -1.87
CA GLY A 258 20.80 -6.12 -3.02
C GLY A 258 20.66 -6.92 -4.31
N TYR A 259 21.62 -7.78 -4.62
CA TYR A 259 21.55 -8.65 -5.81
C TYR A 259 20.45 -9.70 -5.70
N THR A 260 20.22 -10.29 -4.52
CA THR A 260 19.13 -11.28 -4.33
C THR A 260 17.77 -10.66 -4.62
N VAL A 261 17.51 -9.44 -4.12
CA VAL A 261 16.25 -8.72 -4.39
C VAL A 261 16.12 -8.39 -5.88
N LEU A 262 17.20 -7.95 -6.53
CA LEU A 262 17.20 -7.70 -7.97
C LEU A 262 16.86 -8.98 -8.76
N TYR A 263 17.56 -10.08 -8.49
CA TYR A 263 17.30 -11.37 -9.14
C TYR A 263 15.86 -11.82 -8.92
N TYR A 264 15.33 -11.65 -7.71
CA TYR A 264 13.93 -11.97 -7.41
C TYR A 264 12.96 -11.20 -8.32
N PHE A 265 13.10 -9.86 -8.46
CA PHE A 265 12.21 -9.09 -9.33
C PHE A 265 12.33 -9.45 -10.81
N VAL A 266 13.56 -9.69 -11.29
CA VAL A 266 13.81 -10.10 -12.69
C VAL A 266 13.24 -11.49 -12.96
N LEU A 267 13.52 -12.46 -12.09
CA LEU A 267 13.03 -13.83 -12.21
C LEU A 267 11.51 -13.88 -12.12
N TYR A 268 10.90 -13.17 -11.15
CA TYR A 268 9.45 -13.08 -11.04
C TYR A 268 8.82 -12.50 -12.31
N GLY A 269 9.41 -11.42 -12.86
CA GLY A 269 8.95 -10.83 -14.11
C GLY A 269 9.04 -11.81 -15.29
N TRP A 270 10.17 -12.51 -15.43
CA TRP A 270 10.41 -13.45 -16.53
C TRP A 270 9.54 -14.71 -16.42
N CYS A 271 9.57 -15.38 -15.26
CA CYS A 271 8.71 -16.54 -15.00
C CYS A 271 7.23 -16.20 -15.15
N GLY A 272 6.80 -15.03 -14.67
CA GLY A 272 5.43 -14.56 -14.80
C GLY A 272 5.00 -14.38 -16.26
N ILE A 273 5.91 -13.99 -17.17
CA ILE A 273 5.62 -13.92 -18.61
C ILE A 273 5.48 -15.32 -19.21
N VAL A 274 6.42 -16.22 -18.90
CA VAL A 274 6.41 -17.60 -19.42
C VAL A 274 5.16 -18.35 -18.98
N LEU A 275 4.82 -18.30 -17.70
CA LEU A 275 3.63 -18.96 -17.16
C LEU A 275 2.35 -18.42 -17.81
N PHE A 276 2.23 -17.09 -17.92
CA PHE A 276 1.07 -16.47 -18.52
C PHE A 276 0.89 -16.78 -20.00
N ALA A 277 1.98 -16.79 -20.77
CA ALA A 277 1.95 -17.17 -22.18
C ALA A 277 1.48 -18.62 -22.39
N ASN A 278 1.63 -19.46 -21.36
CA ASN A 278 1.16 -20.85 -21.34
C ASN A 278 -0.19 -21.02 -20.61
N TYR A 279 -0.95 -19.94 -20.41
CA TYR A 279 -2.25 -19.93 -19.73
C TYR A 279 -2.23 -20.38 -18.26
N PHE A 280 -1.06 -20.43 -17.63
CA PHE A 280 -0.96 -20.63 -16.19
C PHE A 280 -1.18 -19.30 -15.46
N PRO A 281 -1.98 -19.27 -14.37
CA PRO A 281 -2.09 -18.09 -13.54
C PRO A 281 -0.71 -17.80 -12.93
N PRO A 282 -0.10 -16.64 -13.19
CA PRO A 282 1.06 -16.22 -12.43
C PRO A 282 0.56 -15.89 -11.02
N ALA A 283 1.00 -16.70 -10.06
CA ALA A 283 0.68 -16.50 -8.65
C ALA A 283 1.17 -15.14 -8.14
#